data_AF-A0A8S2RSH3-F1
#
_entry.id   AF-A0A8S2RSH3-F1
#
_cell.length_a   1.000
_cell.length_b   1.000
_cell.length_c   1.000
_cell.angle_alpha   90.00
_cell.angle_beta   90.00
_cell.angle_gamma   90.00
#
_symmetry.space_group_name_H-M   'P 1'
#
loop_
_entity.id
_entity.type
_entity.pdbx_description
1 polymer ?
#
loop_
_entity_poly.entity_id
_entity_poly.type
_entity_poly.pdbx_seq_one_letter_code
_entity_poly.pdbx_strand_id
1 'polypeptide(L)'
;MAYRGVRLDLSNRYIKGESIVWWGFSSCTTSVHVLDSEIFLGKTGRRTMFTLQCKSARDISQHSFYPAENEVLLMAATQFKVMGSLDQGSLHIIQLEETTPPFPL
;
A
#
# COMPACT_ATOMS: atom_id res chain seq x y z
N MET A 1 9.13 -5.03 3.67
CA MET A 1 8.49 -4.34 2.53
C MET A 1 7.15 -4.97 2.26
N ALA A 2 6.13 -4.18 1.94
CA ALA A 2 4.84 -4.65 1.49
C ALA A 2 4.37 -3.82 0.29
N TYR A 3 3.40 -4.35 -0.44
CA TYR A 3 2.86 -3.76 -1.66
C TYR A 3 1.34 -3.73 -1.59
N ARG A 4 0.74 -2.69 -2.17
CA ARG A 4 -0.73 -2.59 -2.32
C ARG A 4 -1.07 -1.98 -3.67
N GLY A 5 -2.00 -2.60 -4.36
CA GLY A 5 -2.53 -2.10 -5.63
C GLY A 5 -3.96 -1.58 -5.46
N VAL A 6 -4.27 -0.48 -6.15
CA VAL A 6 -5.64 0.07 -6.22
C VAL A 6 -5.94 0.52 -7.65
N ARG A 7 -7.10 0.14 -8.17
CA ARG A 7 -7.59 0.53 -9.51
C ARG A 7 -8.21 1.94 -9.53
N LEU A 8 -7.47 2.90 -8.97
CA LEU A 8 -7.81 4.31 -8.95
C LEU A 8 -6.53 5.12 -8.97
N ASP A 9 -6.55 6.28 -9.62
CA ASP A 9 -5.49 7.29 -9.47
C ASP A 9 -5.68 8.04 -8.15
N LEU A 10 -4.71 7.86 -7.25
CA LEU A 10 -4.67 8.51 -5.95
C LEU A 10 -3.51 9.50 -5.84
N SER A 11 -2.73 9.73 -6.91
CA SER A 11 -1.47 10.52 -6.89
C SER A 11 -1.63 11.88 -6.21
N ASN A 12 -2.71 12.60 -6.49
CA ASN A 12 -3.01 13.92 -5.93
C ASN A 12 -3.20 13.96 -4.41
N ARG A 13 -3.35 12.81 -3.73
CA ARG A 13 -3.52 12.73 -2.28
C ARG A 13 -2.21 12.44 -1.52
N TYR A 14 -1.13 12.20 -2.24
CA TYR A 14 0.14 11.73 -1.67
C TYR A 14 1.28 12.65 -2.11
N ILE A 15 1.41 13.77 -1.40
CA ILE A 15 2.43 14.78 -1.67
C ILE A 15 3.71 14.40 -0.91
N LYS A 16 4.84 14.38 -1.63
CA LYS A 16 6.14 14.03 -1.06
C LYS A 16 6.46 14.89 0.17
N GLY A 17 6.89 14.23 1.25
CA GLY A 17 7.27 14.86 2.51
C GLY A 17 6.13 14.95 3.53
N GLU A 18 4.87 14.84 3.09
CA GLU A 18 3.72 14.88 3.98
C GLU A 18 3.53 13.56 4.74
N SER A 19 2.87 13.67 5.90
CA SER A 19 2.40 12.53 6.67
C SER A 19 0.92 12.29 6.41
N ILE A 20 0.55 11.02 6.29
CA ILE A 20 -0.81 10.57 6.08
C ILE A 20 -1.15 9.46 7.07
N VAL A 21 -2.44 9.24 7.29
CA VAL A 21 -2.92 8.13 8.12
C VAL A 21 -3.85 7.25 7.29
N TRP A 22 -3.56 5.96 7.26
CA TRP A 22 -4.49 4.95 6.78
C TRP A 22 -5.38 4.52 7.95
N TRP A 23 -6.57 5.11 8.02
CA TRP A 23 -7.49 4.92 9.14
C TRP A 23 -8.09 3.52 9.22
N GLY A 24 -8.34 2.88 8.07
CA GLY A 24 -8.83 1.50 8.01
C GLY A 24 -7.71 0.47 8.05
N PHE A 25 -8.06 -0.77 8.41
CA PHE A 25 -7.20 -1.91 8.14
C PHE A 25 -6.88 -2.00 6.66
N SER A 26 -5.62 -2.29 6.34
CA SER A 26 -5.15 -2.29 4.97
C SER A 26 -4.47 -3.61 4.64
N SER A 27 -5.15 -4.43 3.81
CA SER A 27 -4.58 -5.65 3.26
C SER A 27 -3.50 -5.30 2.22
N CYS A 28 -2.36 -5.96 2.32
CA CYS A 28 -1.19 -5.77 1.47
C CYS A 28 -0.58 -7.14 1.17
N THR A 29 0.41 -7.19 0.30
CA THR A 29 1.15 -8.41 -0.04
C THR A 29 2.65 -8.19 0.09
N THR A 30 3.40 -9.22 0.44
CA THR A 30 4.87 -9.21 0.34
C THR A 30 5.37 -9.58 -1.06
N SER A 31 4.48 -10.04 -1.95
CA SER A 31 4.81 -10.46 -3.32
C SER A 31 4.27 -9.47 -4.34
N VAL A 32 5.16 -8.73 -5.01
CA VAL A 32 4.78 -7.76 -6.05
C VAL A 32 4.02 -8.41 -7.21
N HIS A 33 4.30 -9.68 -7.52
CA HIS A 33 3.62 -10.43 -8.58
C HIS A 33 2.13 -10.59 -8.36
N VAL A 34 1.66 -10.57 -7.10
CA VAL A 34 0.22 -10.64 -6.80
C VAL A 34 -0.52 -9.44 -7.41
N LEU A 35 0.14 -8.29 -7.57
CA LEU A 35 -0.46 -7.11 -8.18
C LEU A 35 -0.75 -7.26 -9.68
N ASP A 36 -0.18 -8.25 -10.38
CA ASP A 36 -0.56 -8.52 -11.78
C ASP A 36 -2.03 -8.94 -11.93
N SER A 37 -2.69 -9.37 -10.85
CA SER A 37 -4.11 -9.69 -10.83
C SER A 37 -4.99 -8.46 -11.06
N GLU A 38 -5.96 -8.59 -11.96
CA GLU A 38 -6.97 -7.56 -12.28
C GLU A 38 -7.91 -7.22 -11.10
N ILE A 39 -7.93 -8.06 -10.05
CA ILE A 39 -8.67 -7.79 -8.81
C ILE A 39 -7.96 -6.72 -7.97
N PHE A 40 -6.63 -6.65 -8.03
CA PHE A 40 -5.82 -5.73 -7.20
C PHE A 40 -5.37 -4.50 -7.96
N LEU A 41 -4.39 -4.64 -8.87
CA LEU A 41 -3.84 -3.55 -9.65
C LEU A 41 -4.11 -3.77 -11.14
N GLY A 42 -3.75 -4.94 -11.66
CA GLY A 42 -3.87 -5.27 -13.07
C GLY A 42 -2.97 -4.39 -13.95
N LYS A 43 -3.18 -4.48 -15.27
CA LYS A 43 -2.31 -3.83 -16.28
C LYS A 43 -2.95 -2.64 -16.97
N THR A 44 -4.23 -2.37 -16.73
CA THR A 44 -5.02 -1.41 -17.50
C THR A 44 -5.76 -0.41 -16.61
N GLY A 45 -6.17 0.72 -17.20
CA GLY A 45 -6.86 1.79 -16.49
C GLY A 45 -5.96 2.61 -15.57
N ARG A 46 -6.50 3.72 -15.07
CA ARG A 46 -5.82 4.56 -14.07
C ARG A 46 -5.73 3.82 -12.76
N ARG A 47 -4.51 3.65 -12.26
CA ARG A 47 -4.22 2.81 -11.10
C ARG A 47 -3.02 3.31 -10.31
N THR A 48 -2.98 2.94 -9.04
CA THR A 48 -1.94 3.33 -8.11
C THR A 48 -1.36 2.11 -7.42
N MET A 49 -0.04 1.98 -7.47
CA MET A 49 0.73 1.01 -6.72
C MET A 49 1.44 1.71 -5.55
N PHE A 50 1.28 1.15 -4.36
CA PHE A 50 2.00 1.58 -3.17
C PHE A 50 3.15 0.61 -2.87
N THR A 51 4.34 1.14 -2.65
CA THR A 51 5.46 0.41 -2.03
C THR A 51 5.61 0.90 -0.60
N LEU A 52 5.52 -0.02 0.37
CA LEU A 52 5.43 0.28 1.78
C LEU A 52 6.65 -0.25 2.52
N GLN A 53 7.37 0.62 3.22
CA GLN A 53 8.34 0.25 4.23
C GLN A 53 7.64 0.20 5.59
N CYS A 54 7.07 -0.96 5.91
CA CYS A 54 6.30 -1.19 7.13
C CYS A 54 7.20 -1.64 8.31
N LYS A 55 6.79 -1.24 9.52
CA LYS A 55 7.31 -1.69 10.81
C LYS A 55 6.32 -2.62 11.53
N SER A 56 5.01 -2.43 11.33
CA SER A 56 3.96 -3.12 12.07
C SER A 56 3.11 -4.11 11.28
N ALA A 57 3.43 -4.34 10.00
CA ALA A 57 2.70 -5.30 9.16
C ALA A 57 2.68 -6.71 9.80
N ARG A 58 1.51 -7.34 9.82
CA ARG A 58 1.30 -8.69 10.34
C ARG A 58 1.10 -9.68 9.21
N ASP A 59 1.92 -10.72 9.18
CA ASP A 59 1.71 -11.85 8.28
C ASP A 59 0.46 -12.61 8.71
N ILE A 60 -0.51 -12.68 7.80
CA ILE A 60 -1.76 -13.41 7.99
C ILE A 60 -1.96 -14.46 6.89
N SER A 61 -0.90 -14.80 6.14
CA SER A 61 -0.95 -15.75 5.03
C SER A 61 -1.52 -17.11 5.43
N GLN A 62 -1.23 -17.57 6.66
CA GLN A 62 -1.76 -18.83 7.21
C GLN A 62 -3.24 -18.77 7.64
N HIS A 63 -3.80 -17.57 7.73
CA HIS A 63 -5.20 -17.33 8.08
C HIS A 63 -6.01 -16.83 6.87
N SER A 64 -5.35 -16.56 5.74
CA SER A 64 -5.99 -16.03 4.55
C SER A 64 -6.77 -17.11 3.82
N PHE A 65 -7.94 -16.75 3.30
CA PHE A 65 -8.72 -17.61 2.42
C PHE A 65 -8.03 -17.83 1.07
N TYR A 66 -7.09 -16.95 0.70
CA TYR A 66 -6.31 -17.01 -0.55
C TYR A 66 -4.81 -17.11 -0.25
N PRO A 67 -4.28 -18.33 -0.02
CA PRO A 67 -2.90 -18.53 0.42
C PRO A 67 -1.83 -17.97 -0.54
N ALA A 68 -2.15 -17.88 -1.83
CA ALA A 68 -1.24 -17.38 -2.86
C ALA A 68 -0.96 -15.87 -2.78
N GLU A 69 -1.75 -15.12 -2.01
CA GLU A 69 -1.61 -13.66 -1.92
C GLU A 69 -0.42 -13.21 -1.08
N ASN A 70 0.20 -14.10 -0.30
CA ASN A 70 1.25 -13.74 0.67
C ASN A 70 0.81 -12.52 1.51
N GLU A 71 -0.42 -12.61 2.02
CA GLU A 71 -1.13 -11.48 2.58
C GLU A 71 -0.50 -11.02 3.90
N VAL A 72 -0.33 -9.70 4.01
CA VAL A 72 0.02 -9.03 5.26
C VAL A 72 -1.00 -7.94 5.55
N LEU A 73 -1.38 -7.81 6.81
CA LEU A 73 -2.36 -6.83 7.26
C LEU A 73 -1.68 -5.71 8.02
N LEU A 74 -1.99 -4.47 7.64
CA LEU A 74 -1.70 -3.29 8.44
C LEU A 74 -2.90 -2.96 9.32
N MET A 75 -2.61 -2.60 10.56
CA MET A 75 -3.63 -2.16 11.51
C MET A 75 -4.26 -0.84 11.07
N ALA A 76 -5.46 -0.60 11.56
CA ALA A 76 -6.08 0.73 11.50
C ALA A 76 -5.16 1.81 12.10
N ALA A 77 -5.35 3.05 11.65
CA ALA A 77 -4.60 4.22 12.08
C ALA A 77 -3.07 4.12 11.92
N THR A 78 -2.60 3.40 10.88
CA THR A 78 -1.16 3.37 10.57
C THR A 78 -0.74 4.67 9.90
N GLN A 79 0.26 5.37 10.47
CA GLN A 79 0.81 6.60 9.89
C GLN A 79 1.97 6.30 8.94
N PHE A 80 1.99 7.01 7.81
CA PHE A 80 3.07 6.96 6.84
C PHE A 80 3.59 8.35 6.51
N LYS A 81 4.86 8.43 6.14
CA LYS A 81 5.44 9.55 5.39
C LYS A 81 5.51 9.21 3.91
N VAL A 82 5.13 10.16 3.06
CA VAL A 82 5.26 10.02 1.61
C VAL A 82 6.72 10.30 1.21
N MET A 83 7.40 9.28 0.72
CA MET A 83 8.81 9.34 0.35
C MET A 83 9.01 9.80 -1.11
N GLY A 84 8.07 9.47 -1.98
CA GLY A 84 8.08 9.88 -3.38
C GLY A 84 6.88 9.38 -4.16
N SER A 85 6.69 9.96 -5.34
CA SER A 85 5.70 9.55 -6.32
C SER A 85 6.34 9.54 -7.71
N LEU A 86 5.92 8.59 -8.54
CA LEU A 86 6.34 8.45 -9.93
C LEU A 86 5.11 8.27 -10.81
N ASP A 87 5.01 9.09 -11.86
CA ASP A 87 4.01 8.95 -12.92
C ASP A 87 4.59 8.11 -14.07
N GLN A 88 3.88 7.05 -14.46
CA GLN A 88 4.15 6.20 -15.62
C GLN A 88 2.92 6.10 -16.53
N GLY A 89 2.23 7.21 -16.74
CA GLY A 89 1.05 7.35 -17.59
C GLY A 89 -0.22 6.84 -16.91
N SER A 90 -0.56 5.56 -17.13
CA SER A 90 -1.77 4.98 -16.50
C SER A 90 -1.51 4.41 -15.10
N LEU A 91 -0.25 4.25 -14.72
CA LEU A 91 0.20 3.74 -13.43
C LEU A 91 0.92 4.84 -12.66
N HIS A 92 0.45 5.11 -11.44
CA HIS A 92 1.20 5.89 -10.45
C HIS A 92 1.83 4.97 -9.42
N ILE A 93 3.10 5.22 -9.08
CA ILE A 93 3.81 4.49 -8.03
C ILE A 93 4.08 5.45 -6.88
N ILE A 94 3.66 5.10 -5.67
CA ILE A 94 3.79 5.92 -4.47
C ILE A 94 4.59 5.15 -3.43
N GLN A 95 5.63 5.78 -2.90
CA GLN A 95 6.50 5.20 -1.88
C GLN A 95 6.14 5.76 -0.51
N LEU A 96 5.86 4.88 0.44
CA LEU A 96 5.50 5.22 1.81
C LEU A 96 6.44 4.55 2.81
N GLU A 97 6.78 5.27 3.86
CA GLU A 97 7.52 4.73 5.01
C GLU A 97 6.67 4.88 6.27
N GLU A 98 6.51 3.80 7.03
CA GLU A 98 5.74 3.81 8.27
C GLU A 98 6.45 4.61 9.37
N THR A 99 5.74 5.58 9.95
CA THR A 99 6.25 6.47 10.99
C THR A 99 5.50 6.29 12.31
N THR A 100 6.19 6.58 13.42
CA THR A 100 5.54 6.68 14.72
C THR A 100 4.88 8.05 14.82
N PRO A 101 3.55 8.14 15.05
CA PRO A 101 2.88 9.42 15.19
C PRO A 101 3.32 10.14 16.48
N PRO A 102 3.32 11.48 16.49
CA PRO A 102 3.71 12.28 17.66
C PRO A 102 2.69 12.21 18.80
N PHE A 103 1.46 11.78 18.50
CA PHE A 103 0.38 11.57 19.45
C PHE A 103 -0.24 10.19 19.21
N PRO A 104 -0.84 9.55 20.23
CA PRO A 104 -1.63 8.35 20.02
C PRO A 104 -2.73 8.59 18.99
N LEU A 105 -2.85 7.67 18.03
CA LEU A 105 -3.91 7.66 17.01
C LEU A 105 -5.02 6.67 17.39
#